data_AF-A0A835Q600-F1
#
_entry.id   AF-A0A835Q600-F1
#
_cell.length_a   1.000
_cell.length_b   1.000
_cell.length_c   1.000
_cell.angle_alpha   90.00
_cell.angle_beta   90.00
_cell.angle_gamma   90.00
#
_symmetry.space_group_name_H-M   'P 1'
#
loop_
_entity.id
_entity.type
_entity.pdbx_description
1 polymer ?
#
loop_
_entity_poly.entity_id
_entity_poly.type
_entity_poly.pdbx_seq_one_letter_code
_entity_poly.pdbx_strand_id
1 'polypeptide(L)'
;MAFFDHSITGELPAFLYGESLGGAIAVLIAAEQRRRWRGVILNGPMCRLSASIKPPWPLELLLPAVAAVAPRWRVVVAGNPVEASYKEAWKRELVRRSPTAQLGEQPPAATARELLRICSEVERRGREVESSMLVVHGGDDGVCDVEAAARVCEAAASGDKKMIVLPGVWHMLVGEPQETVEKGFEIIFDWLLERSTVKTDDCLVR
;
A
#
# COMPACT_ATOMS: atom_id res chain seq x y z
N MET A 1 -8.29 -2.28 0.96
CA MET A 1 -8.11 -1.59 2.25
C MET A 1 -9.14 -2.14 3.21
N ALA A 2 -8.72 -2.59 4.39
CA ALA A 2 -9.60 -3.10 5.43
C ALA A 2 -9.43 -2.26 6.69
N PHE A 3 -10.55 -1.95 7.33
CA PHE A 3 -10.62 -1.22 8.59
C PHE A 3 -11.15 -2.16 9.65
N PHE A 4 -10.41 -2.32 10.74
CA PHE A 4 -10.94 -2.91 11.95
C PHE A 4 -11.29 -1.75 12.88
N ASP A 5 -12.50 -1.20 12.68
CA ASP A 5 -12.99 -0.01 13.37
C ASP A 5 -14.05 -0.34 14.44
N HIS A 6 -14.19 0.61 15.35
CA HIS A 6 -14.44 0.47 16.76
C HIS A 6 -15.89 0.76 17.18
N SER A 7 -16.89 0.51 16.33
CA SER A 7 -18.16 1.23 16.50
C SER A 7 -19.08 0.78 17.65
N ILE A 8 -18.65 0.02 18.68
CA ILE A 8 -19.57 -0.39 19.77
C ILE A 8 -19.06 -0.25 21.24
N THR A 9 -17.79 -0.49 21.64
CA THR A 9 -17.50 -0.68 23.10
C THR A 9 -16.29 -0.02 23.77
N GLY A 10 -15.38 0.72 23.11
CA GLY A 10 -14.24 1.34 23.82
C GLY A 10 -13.01 0.46 24.15
N GLU A 11 -13.10 -0.87 23.97
CA GLU A 11 -12.18 -1.82 24.64
C GLU A 11 -11.17 -2.55 23.73
N LEU A 12 -11.31 -2.50 22.40
CA LEU A 12 -10.48 -3.30 21.48
C LEU A 12 -9.50 -2.45 20.64
N PRO A 13 -8.26 -2.92 20.42
CA PRO A 13 -7.28 -2.22 19.59
C PRO A 13 -7.71 -2.17 18.11
N ALA A 14 -7.58 -1.00 17.49
CA ALA A 14 -7.92 -0.76 16.08
C ALA A 14 -6.69 -0.78 15.17
N PHE A 15 -6.83 -1.38 13.98
CA PHE A 15 -5.73 -1.53 13.01
C PHE A 15 -6.14 -1.08 11.61
N LEU A 16 -5.16 -0.59 10.84
CA LEU A 16 -5.29 -0.33 9.40
C LEU A 16 -4.55 -1.39 8.61
N TYR A 17 -5.20 -1.93 7.58
CA TYR A 17 -4.54 -2.73 6.55
C TYR A 17 -4.72 -2.10 5.17
N GLY A 18 -3.61 -1.80 4.51
CA GLY A 18 -3.58 -1.21 3.18
C GLY A 18 -2.65 -1.97 2.24
N GLU A 19 -3.14 -2.25 1.02
CA GLU A 19 -2.35 -2.84 -0.06
C GLU A 19 -2.23 -1.85 -1.22
N SER A 20 -1.05 -1.73 -1.83
CA SER A 20 -0.83 -0.84 -2.99
C SER A 20 -1.28 0.60 -2.71
N LEU A 21 -2.14 1.19 -3.55
CA LEU A 21 -2.77 2.50 -3.31
C LEU A 21 -3.46 2.57 -1.94
N GLY A 22 -4.09 1.47 -1.49
CA GLY A 22 -4.68 1.39 -0.15
C GLY A 22 -3.65 1.52 0.96
N GLY A 23 -2.40 1.09 0.73
CA GLY A 23 -1.28 1.29 1.64
C GLY A 23 -0.87 2.76 1.74
N ALA A 24 -0.81 3.47 0.60
CA ALA A 24 -0.57 4.91 0.58
C ALA A 24 -1.66 5.67 1.37
N ILE A 25 -2.93 5.32 1.15
CA ILE A 25 -4.06 5.89 1.89
C ILE A 25 -3.96 5.58 3.40
N ALA A 26 -3.60 4.35 3.77
CA ALA A 26 -3.42 3.95 5.17
C ALA A 26 -2.32 4.76 5.87
N VAL A 27 -1.18 5.02 5.20
CA VAL A 27 -0.13 5.90 5.73
C VAL A 27 -0.67 7.30 6.00
N LEU A 28 -1.40 7.89 5.04
CA LEU A 28 -1.93 9.24 5.19
C LEU A 28 -3.00 9.33 6.29
N ILE A 29 -3.86 8.32 6.41
CA ILE A 29 -4.85 8.26 7.50
C ILE A 29 -4.15 8.13 8.86
N ALA A 30 -3.11 7.31 8.96
CA ALA A 30 -2.37 7.15 10.21
C ALA A 30 -1.60 8.42 10.61
N ALA A 31 -1.07 9.16 9.62
CA ALA A 31 -0.41 10.45 9.83
C ALA A 31 -1.41 11.55 10.27
N GLU A 32 -2.63 11.52 9.76
CA GLU A 32 -3.70 12.46 10.10
C GLU A 32 -4.34 12.14 11.45
N GLN A 33 -4.74 10.89 11.66
CA GLN A 33 -5.42 10.40 12.85
C GLN A 33 -4.41 9.84 13.86
N ARG A 34 -3.49 10.71 14.30
CA ARG A 34 -2.44 10.33 15.24
C ARG A 34 -3.04 9.66 16.48
N ARG A 35 -2.43 8.57 16.92
CA ARG A 35 -2.80 7.79 18.12
C ARG A 35 -4.17 7.09 18.07
N ARG A 36 -4.95 7.21 16.99
CA ARG A 36 -6.21 6.44 16.84
C ARG A 36 -5.95 4.96 16.55
N TRP A 37 -4.86 4.67 15.85
CA TRP A 37 -4.55 3.33 15.36
C TRP A 37 -3.47 2.69 16.21
N ARG A 38 -3.73 1.48 16.72
CA ARG A 38 -2.74 0.66 17.44
C ARG A 38 -1.63 0.23 16.49
N GLY A 39 -1.99 -0.11 15.26
CA GLY A 39 -1.03 -0.52 14.25
C GLY A 39 -1.49 -0.32 12.82
N VAL A 40 -0.54 -0.21 11.91
CA VAL A 40 -0.73 -0.06 10.47
C VAL A 40 0.06 -1.15 9.75
N ILE A 41 -0.62 -1.97 8.96
CA ILE A 41 -0.02 -2.99 8.12
C ILE A 41 -0.13 -2.55 6.66
N LEU A 42 1.02 -2.54 5.98
CA LEU A 42 1.18 -2.09 4.61
C LEU A 42 1.71 -3.25 3.77
N ASN A 43 0.94 -3.72 2.79
CA ASN A 43 1.37 -4.72 1.82
C ASN A 43 1.68 -4.05 0.47
N GLY A 44 2.94 -4.07 0.03
CA GLY A 44 3.38 -3.39 -1.20
C GLY A 44 2.85 -1.96 -1.33
N PRO A 45 2.98 -1.07 -0.32
CA PRO A 45 2.34 0.24 -0.34
C PRO A 45 2.84 1.09 -1.51
N MET A 46 1.94 1.85 -2.12
CA MET A 46 2.25 2.75 -3.24
C MET A 46 2.93 4.05 -2.76
N CYS A 47 4.13 3.90 -2.18
CA CYS A 47 4.99 5.02 -1.77
C CYS A 47 5.61 5.71 -3.00
N ARG A 48 5.93 4.94 -4.04
CA ARG A 48 6.38 5.42 -5.34
C ARG A 48 6.10 4.35 -6.40
N LEU A 49 5.68 4.78 -7.59
CA LEU A 49 5.54 3.90 -8.74
C LEU A 49 6.90 3.59 -9.37
N SER A 50 7.08 2.34 -9.81
CA SER A 50 8.25 1.91 -10.59
C SER A 50 8.31 2.61 -11.95
N ALA A 51 9.51 2.70 -12.53
CA ALA A 51 9.71 3.33 -13.83
C ALA A 51 8.95 2.63 -14.96
N SER A 52 8.68 1.32 -14.84
CA SER A 52 7.91 0.53 -15.80
C SER A 52 6.41 0.83 -15.80
N ILE A 53 5.87 1.45 -14.75
CA ILE A 53 4.45 1.81 -14.66
C ILE A 53 4.21 3.30 -14.91
N LYS A 54 5.21 4.15 -14.71
CA LYS A 54 5.08 5.60 -14.94
C LYS A 54 4.83 5.93 -16.42
N PRO A 55 4.19 7.08 -16.70
CA PRO A 55 4.22 7.66 -18.04
C PRO A 55 5.67 7.90 -18.49
N PRO A 56 6.03 7.64 -19.75
CA PRO A 56 7.39 7.84 -20.24
C PRO A 56 7.76 9.33 -20.22
N TRP A 57 9.05 9.65 -20.10
CA TRP A 57 9.53 11.02 -20.31
C TRP A 57 9.32 11.44 -21.78
N PRO A 58 8.88 12.68 -22.08
CA PRO A 58 8.59 13.80 -21.17
C PRO A 58 7.12 13.88 -20.72
N LEU A 59 6.28 12.88 -20.99
CA LEU A 59 4.86 12.90 -20.65
C LEU A 59 4.62 13.01 -19.14
N GLU A 60 5.45 12.36 -18.31
CA GLU A 60 5.40 12.51 -16.84
C GLU A 60 5.54 13.99 -16.42
N LEU A 61 6.44 14.75 -17.06
CA LEU A 61 6.69 16.16 -16.74
C LEU A 61 5.51 17.06 -17.14
N LEU A 62 4.86 16.76 -18.27
CA LEU A 62 3.75 17.54 -18.80
C LEU A 62 2.40 17.16 -18.17
N LEU A 63 2.36 16.05 -17.42
CA LEU A 63 1.13 15.49 -16.86
C LEU A 63 0.28 16.49 -16.06
N PRO A 64 0.84 17.42 -15.24
CA PRO A 64 0.03 18.42 -14.55
C PRO A 64 -0.73 19.35 -15.50
N ALA A 65 -0.09 19.80 -16.58
CA ALA A 65 -0.71 20.67 -17.59
C ALA A 65 -1.77 19.91 -18.39
N VAL A 66 -1.45 18.69 -18.79
CA VAL A 66 -2.39 17.78 -19.47
C VAL A 66 -3.62 17.51 -18.61
N ALA A 67 -3.45 17.22 -17.32
CA ALA A 67 -4.54 16.97 -16.40
C ALA A 67 -5.42 18.23 -16.16
N ALA A 68 -4.86 19.44 -16.31
CA ALA A 68 -5.61 20.68 -16.20
C ALA A 68 -6.46 20.96 -17.45
N VAL A 69 -5.95 20.67 -18.64
CA VAL A 69 -6.63 20.95 -19.93
C VAL A 69 -7.54 19.80 -20.37
N ALA A 70 -7.09 18.57 -20.22
CA ALA A 70 -7.75 17.35 -20.70
C ALA A 70 -7.77 16.25 -19.61
N PRO A 71 -8.46 16.46 -18.47
CA PRO A 71 -8.43 15.56 -17.32
C PRO A 71 -8.88 14.12 -17.60
N ARG A 72 -9.74 13.94 -18.61
CA ARG A 72 -10.27 12.64 -19.04
C ARG A 72 -9.43 11.95 -20.11
N TRP A 73 -8.38 12.59 -20.64
CA TRP A 73 -7.52 11.97 -21.64
C TRP A 73 -6.78 10.79 -21.02
N ARG A 74 -6.74 9.66 -21.74
CA ARG A 74 -6.15 8.42 -21.26
C ARG A 74 -4.64 8.43 -21.49
N VAL A 75 -3.88 8.42 -20.41
CA VAL A 75 -2.42 8.52 -20.42
C VAL A 75 -1.82 7.14 -20.60
N VAL A 76 -0.98 6.98 -21.63
CA VAL A 76 -0.27 5.73 -21.86
C VAL A 76 0.75 5.49 -20.74
N VAL A 77 0.53 4.45 -19.95
CA VAL A 77 1.52 3.88 -19.03
C VAL A 77 2.38 2.85 -19.76
N ALA A 78 3.66 2.76 -19.37
CA ALA A 78 4.65 1.93 -20.07
C ALA A 78 4.43 0.42 -19.91
N GLY A 79 3.72 -0.02 -18.87
CA GLY A 79 3.50 -1.44 -18.55
C GLY A 79 2.05 -1.78 -18.25
N ASN A 80 1.74 -3.07 -18.18
CA ASN A 80 0.44 -3.57 -17.72
C ASN A 80 0.54 -3.93 -16.22
N PRO A 81 -0.10 -3.17 -15.32
CA PRO A 81 -0.02 -3.41 -13.88
C PRO A 81 -0.45 -4.82 -13.51
N VAL A 82 -1.45 -5.42 -14.17
CA VAL A 82 -1.91 -6.77 -13.84
C VAL A 82 -0.87 -7.83 -14.19
N GLU A 83 -0.20 -7.68 -15.34
CA GLU A 83 0.87 -8.60 -15.74
C GLU A 83 2.07 -8.51 -14.81
N ALA A 84 2.38 -7.31 -14.31
CA ALA A 84 3.46 -7.08 -13.35
C ALA A 84 3.06 -7.43 -11.89
N SER A 85 1.76 -7.58 -11.61
CA SER A 85 1.26 -7.71 -10.24
C SER A 85 1.06 -9.15 -9.78
N TYR A 86 0.63 -10.03 -10.69
CA TYR A 86 0.23 -11.39 -10.36
C TYR A 86 1.14 -12.37 -11.10
N LYS A 87 1.88 -13.19 -10.33
CA LYS A 87 2.85 -14.15 -10.86
C LYS A 87 2.17 -15.35 -11.50
N GLU A 88 1.15 -15.87 -10.85
CA GLU A 88 0.38 -17.03 -11.31
C GLU A 88 -0.57 -16.66 -12.46
N ALA A 89 -0.44 -17.37 -13.58
CA ALA A 89 -1.22 -17.08 -14.79
C ALA A 89 -2.74 -17.21 -14.58
N TRP A 90 -3.18 -18.20 -13.80
CA TRP A 90 -4.61 -18.39 -13.51
C TRP A 90 -5.16 -17.29 -12.61
N LYS A 91 -4.34 -16.69 -11.73
CA LYS A 91 -4.74 -15.54 -10.90
C LYS A 91 -4.86 -14.27 -11.74
N ARG A 92 -3.95 -14.05 -12.69
CA ARG A 92 -4.11 -12.99 -13.72
C ARG A 92 -5.42 -13.15 -14.47
N GLU A 93 -5.75 -14.37 -14.86
CA GLU A 93 -6.99 -14.65 -15.58
C GLU A 93 -8.24 -14.44 -14.71
N LEU A 94 -8.18 -14.80 -13.42
CA LEU A 94 -9.26 -14.53 -12.48
C LEU A 94 -9.53 -13.03 -12.35
N VAL A 95 -8.47 -12.23 -12.19
CA VAL A 95 -8.59 -10.76 -12.17
C VAL A 95 -9.15 -10.27 -13.49
N ARG A 96 -8.68 -10.80 -14.64
CA ARG A 96 -9.16 -10.43 -15.97
C ARG A 96 -10.66 -10.60 -16.17
N ARG A 97 -11.23 -11.63 -15.53
CA ARG A 97 -12.65 -11.96 -15.60
C ARG A 97 -13.50 -11.25 -14.55
N SER A 98 -12.89 -10.48 -13.66
CA SER A 98 -13.63 -9.76 -12.62
C SER A 98 -14.53 -8.68 -13.27
N PRO A 99 -15.86 -8.68 -13.01
CA PRO A 99 -16.78 -7.70 -13.58
C PRO A 99 -16.47 -6.25 -13.20
N THR A 100 -15.76 -6.04 -12.09
CA THR A 100 -15.41 -4.72 -11.55
C THR A 100 -14.00 -4.29 -11.93
N ALA A 101 -13.21 -5.16 -12.55
CA ALA A 101 -11.84 -4.83 -12.89
C ALA A 101 -11.81 -3.95 -14.15
N GLN A 102 -11.32 -2.72 -13.99
CA GLN A 102 -11.07 -1.78 -15.08
C GLN A 102 -9.76 -2.13 -15.77
N LEU A 103 -9.77 -3.23 -16.53
CA LEU A 103 -8.57 -3.83 -17.10
C LEU A 103 -8.28 -3.28 -18.48
N GLY A 104 -7.01 -2.96 -18.73
CA GLY A 104 -6.54 -2.51 -20.03
C GLY A 104 -6.92 -1.06 -20.37
N GLU A 105 -7.67 -0.37 -19.51
CA GLU A 105 -7.93 1.05 -19.68
C GLU A 105 -6.80 1.87 -19.09
N GLN A 106 -6.13 2.61 -19.96
CA GLN A 106 -5.15 3.61 -19.59
C GLN A 106 -5.78 4.66 -18.66
N PRO A 107 -5.14 5.01 -17.53
CA PRO A 107 -5.75 5.88 -16.53
C PRO A 107 -6.01 7.28 -17.12
N PRO A 108 -7.11 7.95 -16.74
CA PRO A 108 -7.31 9.37 -17.04
C PRO A 108 -6.13 10.20 -16.52
N ALA A 109 -5.78 11.27 -17.24
CA ALA A 109 -4.67 12.15 -16.88
C ALA A 109 -4.80 12.73 -15.46
N ALA A 110 -6.03 13.08 -15.05
CA ALA A 110 -6.30 13.50 -13.69
C ALA A 110 -5.96 12.41 -12.67
N THR A 111 -6.37 11.16 -12.91
CA THR A 111 -6.06 10.02 -12.05
C THR A 111 -4.55 9.77 -11.98
N ALA A 112 -3.87 9.72 -13.13
CA ALA A 112 -2.43 9.53 -13.17
C ALA A 112 -1.68 10.62 -12.39
N ARG A 113 -2.10 11.89 -12.49
CA ARG A 113 -1.56 12.99 -11.70
C ARG A 113 -1.76 12.78 -10.20
N GLU A 114 -2.96 12.40 -9.76
CA GLU A 114 -3.23 12.16 -8.34
C GLU A 114 -2.46 10.95 -7.79
N LEU A 115 -2.24 9.90 -8.60
CA LEU A 115 -1.39 8.75 -8.21
C LEU A 115 0.07 9.16 -7.99
N LEU A 116 0.62 10.06 -8.81
CA LEU A 116 1.95 10.60 -8.58
C LEU A 116 1.98 11.54 -7.36
N ARG A 117 0.95 12.38 -7.20
CA ARG A 117 0.83 13.30 -6.08
C ARG A 117 0.75 12.58 -4.74
N ILE A 118 -0.02 11.50 -4.64
CA ILE A 118 -0.14 10.75 -3.39
C ILE A 118 1.18 10.07 -3.01
N CYS A 119 1.98 9.60 -3.97
CA CYS A 119 3.33 9.09 -3.71
C CYS A 119 4.20 10.17 -3.03
N SER A 120 4.25 11.38 -3.59
CA SER A 120 4.99 12.50 -3.00
C SER A 120 4.48 12.87 -1.61
N GLU A 121 3.16 12.82 -1.40
CA GLU A 121 2.57 13.13 -0.11
C GLU A 121 2.87 12.06 0.95
N VAL A 122 2.87 10.78 0.57
CA VAL A 122 3.27 9.66 1.43
C VAL A 122 4.74 9.76 1.82
N GLU A 123 5.64 10.07 0.88
CA GLU A 123 7.06 10.30 1.20
C GLU A 123 7.24 11.46 2.18
N ARG A 124 6.45 12.53 2.02
CA ARG A 124 6.53 13.72 2.88
C ARG A 124 5.94 13.47 4.27
N ARG A 125 4.77 12.86 4.35
CA ARG A 125 3.98 12.69 5.58
C ARG A 125 4.20 11.37 6.30
N GLY A 126 4.82 10.37 5.66
CA GLY A 126 5.10 9.07 6.28
C GLY A 126 5.87 9.19 7.60
N ARG A 127 6.74 10.20 7.69
CA ARG A 127 7.46 10.57 8.92
C ARG A 127 6.58 10.95 10.11
N GLU A 128 5.33 11.33 9.87
CA GLU A 128 4.38 11.73 10.91
C GLU A 128 3.66 10.52 11.53
N VAL A 129 3.84 9.30 10.99
CA VAL A 129 3.18 8.10 11.51
C VAL A 129 3.84 7.64 12.81
N GLU A 130 3.09 7.75 13.91
CA GLU A 130 3.50 7.33 15.26
C GLU A 130 3.07 5.89 15.61
N SER A 131 2.04 5.36 14.96
CA SER A 131 1.49 4.02 15.20
C SER A 131 2.50 2.90 14.90
N SER A 132 2.38 1.75 15.58
CA SER A 132 3.18 0.57 15.23
C SER A 132 3.01 0.24 13.73
N MET A 133 4.09 -0.07 13.03
CA MET A 133 4.06 -0.23 11.57
C MET A 133 4.68 -1.56 11.13
N LEU A 134 3.95 -2.31 10.30
CA LEU A 134 4.48 -3.42 9.53
C LEU A 134 4.41 -3.10 8.04
N VAL A 135 5.53 -3.21 7.35
CA VAL A 135 5.58 -3.20 5.89
C VAL A 135 5.97 -4.59 5.40
N VAL A 136 5.14 -5.21 4.57
CA VAL A 136 5.46 -6.42 3.82
C VAL A 136 5.54 -6.03 2.35
N HIS A 137 6.63 -6.36 1.67
CA HIS A 137 6.85 -5.95 0.28
C HIS A 137 7.45 -7.07 -0.56
N GLY A 138 7.02 -7.19 -1.80
CA GLY A 138 7.68 -8.06 -2.77
C GLY A 138 9.05 -7.51 -3.15
N GLY A 139 10.08 -8.35 -3.15
CA GLY A 139 11.44 -7.98 -3.56
C GLY A 139 11.55 -7.75 -5.07
N ASP A 140 10.67 -8.38 -5.85
CA ASP A 140 10.62 -8.29 -7.31
C ASP A 140 9.35 -7.53 -7.76
N ASP A 141 8.87 -6.61 -6.92
CA ASP A 141 7.69 -5.78 -7.21
C ASP A 141 7.95 -4.88 -8.42
N GLY A 142 7.31 -5.22 -9.54
CA GLY A 142 7.41 -4.47 -10.80
C GLY A 142 6.53 -3.21 -10.85
N VAL A 143 5.76 -2.89 -9.81
CA VAL A 143 4.76 -1.82 -9.78
C VAL A 143 5.10 -0.74 -8.78
N CYS A 144 5.43 -1.10 -7.54
CA CYS A 144 5.80 -0.17 -6.48
C CYS A 144 7.27 -0.35 -6.10
N ASP A 145 7.98 0.77 -5.91
CA ASP A 145 9.40 0.78 -5.57
C ASP A 145 9.61 0.37 -4.11
N VAL A 146 10.20 -0.82 -3.91
CA VAL A 146 10.53 -1.37 -2.58
C VAL A 146 11.43 -0.43 -1.77
N GLU A 147 12.36 0.27 -2.41
CA GLU A 147 13.26 1.22 -1.74
C GLU A 147 12.50 2.46 -1.27
N ALA A 148 11.45 2.87 -1.97
CA ALA A 148 10.58 3.95 -1.51
C ALA A 148 9.76 3.55 -0.29
N ALA A 149 9.24 2.33 -0.27
CA ALA A 149 8.56 1.79 0.91
C ALA A 149 9.52 1.69 2.12
N ALA A 150 10.77 1.27 1.89
CA ALA A 150 11.81 1.22 2.93
C ALA A 150 12.08 2.61 3.53
N ARG A 151 12.32 3.62 2.69
CA ARG A 151 12.51 5.01 3.14
C ARG A 151 11.32 5.54 3.94
N VAL A 152 10.09 5.24 3.53
CA VAL A 152 8.88 5.65 4.26
C VAL A 152 8.80 4.98 5.62
N CYS A 153 9.08 3.67 5.70
CA CYS A 153 9.12 2.94 6.96
C CYS A 153 10.21 3.52 7.88
N GLU A 154 11.44 3.67 7.38
CA GLU A 154 12.56 4.23 8.13
C GLU A 154 12.29 5.64 8.64
N ALA A 155 11.63 6.49 7.85
CA ALA A 155 11.32 7.86 8.22
C ALA A 155 10.20 7.99 9.26
N ALA A 156 9.31 6.99 9.40
CA ALA A 156 8.16 7.03 10.32
C ALA A 156 8.59 7.34 11.77
N ALA A 157 7.84 8.20 12.46
CA ALA A 157 8.10 8.53 13.87
C ALA A 157 7.86 7.38 14.85
N SER A 158 7.24 6.29 14.38
CA SER A 158 6.97 5.10 15.17
C SER A 158 8.23 4.48 15.79
N GLY A 159 8.13 4.17 17.08
CA GLY A 159 9.15 3.42 17.82
C GLY A 159 9.08 1.90 17.63
N ASP A 160 8.01 1.39 17.04
CA ASP A 160 7.78 -0.03 16.77
C ASP A 160 7.43 -0.20 15.29
N LYS A 161 8.46 -0.35 14.46
CA LYS A 161 8.33 -0.45 13.02
C LYS A 161 9.22 -1.54 12.45
N LYS A 162 8.70 -2.29 11.49
CA LYS A 162 9.38 -3.40 10.84
C LYS A 162 9.04 -3.43 9.35
N MET A 163 10.04 -3.62 8.51
CA MET A 163 9.84 -3.96 7.11
C MET A 163 10.36 -5.36 6.83
N ILE A 164 9.60 -6.11 6.04
CA ILE A 164 9.92 -7.46 5.58
C ILE A 164 9.82 -7.46 4.06
N VAL A 165 10.95 -7.73 3.40
CA VAL A 165 11.00 -7.91 1.95
C VAL A 165 11.00 -9.40 1.65
N LEU A 166 10.06 -9.86 0.82
CA LEU A 166 9.92 -11.24 0.40
C LEU A 166 10.64 -11.45 -0.94
N PRO A 167 11.77 -12.17 -0.99
CA PRO A 167 12.55 -12.33 -2.22
C PRO A 167 11.74 -13.04 -3.33
N GLY A 168 11.80 -12.54 -4.56
CA GLY A 168 11.12 -13.17 -5.70
C GLY A 168 9.61 -12.95 -5.75
N VAL A 169 9.02 -12.26 -4.77
CA VAL A 169 7.58 -11.95 -4.71
C VAL A 169 7.29 -10.69 -5.50
N TRP A 170 6.20 -10.70 -6.27
CA TRP A 170 5.75 -9.57 -7.09
C TRP A 170 4.84 -8.62 -6.28
N HIS A 171 4.12 -7.72 -6.97
CA HIS A 171 3.36 -6.65 -6.32
C HIS A 171 2.22 -7.15 -5.42
N MET A 172 1.39 -8.07 -5.92
CA MET A 172 0.21 -8.53 -5.20
C MET A 172 0.54 -9.84 -4.51
N LEU A 173 0.62 -9.82 -3.18
CA LEU A 173 0.91 -11.02 -2.38
C LEU A 173 -0.07 -12.16 -2.72
N VAL A 174 -1.36 -11.84 -2.85
CA VAL A 174 -2.41 -12.80 -3.26
C VAL A 174 -2.19 -13.39 -4.65
N GLY A 175 -1.35 -12.78 -5.49
CA GLY A 175 -0.99 -13.20 -6.83
C GLY A 175 0.15 -14.22 -6.93
N GLU A 176 0.78 -14.56 -5.80
CA GLU A 176 1.90 -15.51 -5.71
C GLU A 176 1.44 -16.98 -5.62
N PRO A 177 2.34 -17.97 -5.73
CA PRO A 177 2.05 -19.36 -5.36
C PRO A 177 1.48 -19.48 -3.94
N GLN A 178 0.61 -20.46 -3.71
CA GLN A 178 -0.16 -20.58 -2.47
C GLN A 178 0.71 -20.59 -1.20
N GLU A 179 1.84 -21.30 -1.22
CA GLU A 179 2.78 -21.35 -0.10
C GLU A 179 3.34 -19.96 0.27
N THR A 180 3.61 -19.13 -0.74
CA THR A 180 4.09 -17.75 -0.56
C THR A 180 3.00 -16.85 -0.02
N VAL A 181 1.76 -17.02 -0.50
CA VAL A 181 0.59 -16.31 0.04
C VAL A 181 0.44 -16.60 1.53
N GLU A 182 0.44 -17.89 1.90
CA GLU A 182 0.29 -18.34 3.28
C GLU A 182 1.38 -17.76 4.18
N LYS A 183 2.65 -17.85 3.77
CA LYS A 183 3.79 -17.27 4.50
C LYS A 183 3.64 -15.75 4.69
N GLY A 184 3.23 -15.02 3.65
CA GLY A 184 3.07 -13.58 3.74
C GLY A 184 1.93 -13.17 4.69
N PHE A 185 0.82 -13.91 4.68
CA PHE A 185 -0.29 -13.66 5.61
C PHE A 185 0.00 -14.13 7.03
N GLU A 186 0.74 -15.22 7.22
CA GLU A 186 1.22 -15.67 8.54
C GLU A 186 2.02 -14.56 9.24
N ILE A 187 2.98 -13.96 8.52
CA ILE A 187 3.75 -12.80 9.01
C ILE A 187 2.85 -11.65 9.47
N ILE A 188 1.81 -11.34 8.69
CA ILE A 188 0.86 -10.27 9.01
C ILE A 188 0.02 -10.63 10.24
N PHE A 189 -0.47 -11.86 10.33
CA PHE A 189 -1.31 -12.32 11.43
C PHE A 189 -0.52 -12.43 12.73
N ASP A 190 0.70 -12.95 12.71
CA ASP A 190 1.56 -13.01 13.89
C ASP A 190 1.82 -11.62 14.46
N TRP A 191 2.17 -10.66 13.59
CA TRP A 191 2.40 -9.28 13.99
C TRP A 191 1.15 -8.62 14.58
N LEU A 192 -0.02 -8.90 14.00
CA LEU A 192 -1.32 -8.45 14.49
C LEU A 192 -1.62 -9.04 15.87
N LEU A 193 -1.46 -10.35 16.05
CA LEU A 193 -1.77 -11.06 17.29
C LEU A 193 -0.89 -10.56 18.44
N GLU A 194 0.41 -10.38 18.21
CA GLU A 194 1.34 -9.80 19.19
C GLU A 194 0.88 -8.44 19.72
N ARG A 195 0.21 -7.63 18.89
CA ARG A 195 -0.20 -6.25 19.22
C ARG A 195 -1.67 -6.10 19.55
N SER A 196 -2.45 -7.17 19.40
CA SER A 196 -3.88 -7.24 19.73
C SER A 196 -4.13 -7.60 21.19
N THR A 197 -3.13 -8.13 21.89
CA THR A 197 -3.24 -8.39 23.32
C THR A 197 -3.16 -7.08 24.10
N VAL A 198 -4.22 -6.75 24.84
CA VAL A 198 -4.20 -5.66 25.82
C VAL A 198 -3.33 -6.13 26.97
N LYS A 199 -2.19 -5.47 27.23
CA LYS A 199 -1.49 -5.67 28.51
C LYS A 199 -2.42 -5.20 29.62
N THR A 200 -2.78 -6.10 30.52
CA THR A 200 -3.69 -5.86 31.66
C THR A 200 -3.19 -4.80 32.65
N ASP A 201 -1.95 -4.32 32.48
CA ASP A 201 -1.32 -3.35 33.39
C ASP A 201 -1.84 -1.92 33.24
N ASP A 202 -2.48 -1.55 32.12
CA ASP A 202 -3.06 -0.22 31.91
C ASP A 202 -4.45 -0.03 32.56
N CYS A 203 -5.04 -1.10 33.13
CA CYS A 203 -6.32 -1.03 33.84
C CYS A 203 -6.21 -0.78 35.35
N LEU A 204 -4.99 -0.71 35.92
CA LEU A 204 -4.80 -0.53 37.38
C LEU A 204 -4.39 0.88 37.80
N VAL A 205 -4.40 1.86 36.88
CA VAL A 205 -4.22 3.28 37.22
C VAL A 205 -5.36 4.10 36.63
N ARG A 206 -6.57 3.90 37.17
CA ARG A 206 -7.65 4.88 37.13
C ARG A 206 -8.33 4.97 38.50
#